data_AF-A0A1E8BD43-F1
#
_entry.id   AF-A0A1E8BD43-F1
#
_cell.length_a   1.000
_cell.length_b   1.000
_cell.length_c   1.000
_cell.angle_alpha   90.00
_cell.angle_beta   90.00
_cell.angle_gamma   90.00
#
_symmetry.space_group_name_H-M   'P 1'
#
loop_
_entity.id
_entity.type
_entity.pdbx_description
1 polymer ?
#
loop_
_entity_poly.entity_id
_entity_poly.type
_entity_poly.pdbx_seq_one_letter_code
_entity_poly.pdbx_strand_id
1 'polypeptide(L)'
;MKQQVKKLLLTTSVALLVAPISAYAHPGRTDANGGHTCRTNCEKWGLQYGEYHYHNKPASSSGTTSPAPSQNNNGAVEAERQAEAQRNAEAEKQRAAEAQRKAEEERQRAAEEQRKVEEERQRAAEEQRKAEEARKAEEAQRKAEAEKGQAEGQKSGETDFKAGKKMQKDM
;
A
#
# COMPACT_ATOMS: atom_id res chain seq x y z
N MET A 1 -41.45 -6.79 1.59
CA MET A 1 -40.46 -7.84 1.89
C MET A 1 -39.07 -7.26 2.17
N LYS A 2 -38.36 -6.70 1.18
CA LYS A 2 -36.96 -6.22 1.32
C LYS A 2 -36.74 -5.18 2.42
N GLN A 3 -37.65 -4.23 2.61
CA GLN A 3 -37.54 -3.22 3.67
C GLN A 3 -37.78 -3.79 5.07
N GLN A 4 -38.64 -4.80 5.19
CA GLN A 4 -38.91 -5.45 6.49
C GLN A 4 -37.72 -6.32 6.92
N VAL A 5 -37.05 -6.99 5.98
CA VAL A 5 -35.81 -7.72 6.25
C VAL A 5 -34.69 -6.78 6.69
N LYS A 6 -34.54 -5.60 6.06
CA LYS A 6 -33.55 -4.59 6.47
C LYS A 6 -33.81 -4.07 7.89
N LYS A 7 -35.06 -3.76 8.22
CA LYS A 7 -35.44 -3.29 9.57
C LYS A 7 -35.21 -4.38 10.62
N LEU A 8 -35.57 -5.63 10.32
CA LEU A 8 -35.35 -6.77 11.21
C LEU A 8 -33.85 -7.07 11.43
N LEU A 9 -33.02 -6.98 10.39
CA LEU A 9 -31.56 -7.12 10.52
C LEU A 9 -30.94 -5.99 11.36
N LEU A 10 -31.41 -4.76 11.18
CA LEU A 10 -30.89 -3.62 11.93
C LEU A 10 -31.24 -3.72 13.43
N THR A 11 -32.49 -4.09 13.75
CA THR A 11 -32.94 -4.19 15.16
C THR A 11 -32.32 -5.37 15.90
N THR A 12 -32.18 -6.53 15.24
CA THR A 12 -31.51 -7.70 15.84
C THR A 12 -30.02 -7.46 16.07
N SER A 13 -29.33 -6.76 15.15
CA SER A 13 -27.93 -6.39 15.32
C SER A 13 -27.70 -5.46 16.51
N VAL A 14 -28.59 -4.47 16.71
CA VAL A 14 -28.51 -3.55 17.87
C VAL A 14 -28.84 -4.29 19.18
N ALA A 15 -29.81 -5.20 19.17
CA ALA A 15 -30.16 -5.98 20.36
C ALA A 15 -29.03 -6.91 20.84
N LEU A 16 -28.24 -7.48 19.92
CA LEU A 16 -27.08 -8.32 20.27
C LEU A 16 -25.96 -7.53 20.96
N LEU A 17 -25.82 -6.23 20.67
CA LEU A 17 -24.78 -5.36 21.23
C LEU A 17 -25.05 -4.95 22.68
N VAL A 18 -26.31 -4.94 23.12
CA VAL A 18 -26.73 -4.48 24.45
C VAL A 18 -26.97 -5.65 25.41
N ALA A 19 -26.90 -6.90 24.94
CA ALA A 19 -27.06 -8.06 25.78
C ALA A 19 -25.86 -8.21 26.75
N PRO A 20 -26.09 -8.29 28.07
CA PRO A 20 -25.01 -8.47 29.03
C PRO A 20 -24.37 -9.85 28.85
N ILE A 21 -23.12 -9.87 28.42
CA ILE A 21 -22.28 -11.07 28.38
C ILE A 21 -21.80 -11.37 29.80
N SER A 22 -22.45 -12.32 30.46
CA SER A 22 -21.95 -12.88 31.71
C SER A 22 -20.64 -13.63 31.44
N ALA A 23 -19.51 -13.06 31.84
CA ALA A 23 -18.21 -13.72 31.80
C ALA A 23 -17.96 -14.42 33.14
N TYR A 24 -17.87 -15.75 33.11
CA TYR A 24 -17.40 -16.51 34.26
C TYR A 24 -15.88 -16.47 34.30
N ALA A 25 -15.33 -15.99 35.42
CA ALA A 25 -13.90 -16.01 35.66
C ALA A 25 -13.43 -17.46 35.80
N HIS A 26 -12.84 -18.00 34.73
CA HIS A 26 -12.16 -19.29 34.77
C HIS A 26 -10.82 -19.13 35.52
N PRO A 27 -10.36 -20.16 36.25
CA PRO A 27 -8.96 -20.18 36.70
C PRO A 27 -8.10 -19.94 35.46
N GLY A 28 -7.19 -18.97 35.54
CA GLY A 28 -6.42 -18.51 34.40
C GLY A 28 -5.71 -19.66 33.69
N ARG A 29 -5.45 -19.51 32.39
CA ARG A 29 -4.60 -20.48 31.70
C ARG A 29 -3.23 -20.48 32.36
N THR A 30 -2.70 -21.68 32.56
CA THR A 30 -1.30 -21.89 32.94
C THR A 30 -0.39 -21.21 31.92
N ASP A 31 0.63 -20.49 32.39
CA ASP A 31 1.62 -19.86 31.53
C ASP A 31 2.62 -20.88 30.94
N ALA A 32 3.57 -20.39 30.15
CA ALA A 32 4.58 -21.22 29.49
C ALA A 32 5.44 -22.04 30.48
N ASN A 33 5.55 -21.62 31.74
CA ASN A 33 6.33 -22.31 32.76
C ASN A 33 5.53 -23.40 33.50
N GLY A 34 4.24 -23.57 33.21
CA GLY A 34 3.43 -24.61 33.84
C GLY A 34 2.79 -24.20 35.18
N GLY A 35 2.78 -22.90 35.52
CA GLY A 35 2.06 -22.36 36.68
C GLY A 35 1.11 -21.22 36.35
N HIS A 36 0.46 -20.65 37.37
CA HIS A 36 -0.34 -19.44 37.25
C HIS A 36 -0.44 -18.68 38.58
N THR A 37 -0.70 -17.37 38.51
CA THR A 37 -1.04 -16.59 39.72
C THR A 37 -2.52 -16.67 40.02
N CYS A 38 -2.86 -17.04 41.24
CA CYS A 38 -4.23 -17.09 41.71
C CYS A 38 -4.80 -15.69 41.92
N ARG A 39 -5.95 -15.41 41.29
CA ARG A 39 -6.67 -14.12 41.37
C ARG A 39 -8.13 -14.27 41.77
N THR A 40 -8.67 -15.49 41.79
CA THR A 40 -10.06 -15.76 42.19
C THR A 40 -10.10 -17.05 43.00
N ASN A 41 -10.91 -17.06 44.07
CA ASN A 41 -11.13 -18.24 44.93
C ASN A 41 -9.86 -18.85 45.56
N CYS A 42 -8.81 -18.07 45.81
CA CYS A 42 -7.49 -18.57 46.25
C CYS A 42 -7.52 -19.29 47.59
N GLU A 43 -8.28 -18.77 48.55
CA GLU A 43 -8.45 -19.34 49.89
C GLU A 43 -9.03 -20.76 49.83
N LYS A 44 -9.91 -21.04 48.85
CA LYS A 44 -10.49 -22.38 48.63
C LYS A 44 -9.42 -23.41 48.25
N TRP A 45 -8.33 -22.94 47.64
CA TRP A 45 -7.18 -23.75 47.23
C TRP A 45 -6.02 -23.65 48.22
N GLY A 46 -6.21 -23.01 49.38
CA GLY A 46 -5.17 -22.83 50.40
C GLY A 46 -4.06 -21.86 49.99
N LEU A 47 -4.32 -20.97 49.03
CA LEU A 47 -3.36 -20.01 48.49
C LEU A 47 -3.75 -18.58 48.86
N GLN A 48 -2.77 -17.70 48.98
CA GLN A 48 -3.03 -16.28 49.17
C GLN A 48 -3.40 -15.60 47.84
N TYR A 49 -4.18 -14.52 47.91
CA TYR A 49 -4.51 -13.72 46.73
C TYR A 49 -3.23 -13.16 46.11
N GLY A 50 -3.01 -13.44 44.82
CA GLY A 50 -1.80 -13.04 44.11
C GLY A 50 -0.62 -14.00 44.28
N GLU A 51 -0.81 -15.14 44.93
CA GLU A 51 0.21 -16.19 45.02
C GLU A 51 0.31 -16.99 43.71
N TYR A 52 1.53 -17.34 43.30
CA TYR A 52 1.79 -18.10 42.08
C TYR A 52 2.02 -19.58 42.42
N HIS A 53 1.28 -20.49 41.78
CA HIS A 53 1.41 -21.93 42.01
C HIS A 53 1.57 -22.73 40.72
N TYR A 54 2.28 -23.86 40.81
CA TYR A 54 2.55 -24.78 39.71
C TYR A 54 1.63 -26.01 39.78
N HIS A 55 1.16 -26.47 38.62
CA HIS A 55 0.31 -27.68 38.53
C HIS A 55 1.11 -28.98 38.33
N ASN A 56 2.37 -28.90 37.90
CA ASN A 56 3.21 -30.07 37.65
C ASN A 56 4.08 -30.43 38.85
N LYS A 57 3.50 -31.12 39.83
CA LYS A 57 4.27 -31.90 40.80
C LYS A 57 3.86 -33.38 40.70
N PRO A 58 4.78 -34.34 40.51
CA PRO A 58 4.45 -35.75 40.77
C PRO A 58 4.01 -35.87 42.23
N ALA A 59 2.90 -36.56 42.47
CA ALA A 59 2.19 -36.62 43.74
C ALA A 59 3.15 -36.80 44.94
N SER A 60 3.03 -35.95 45.96
CA SER A 60 3.66 -36.17 47.26
C SER A 60 2.59 -36.48 48.29
N SER A 61 2.44 -37.76 48.60
CA SER A 61 2.07 -38.18 49.96
C SER A 61 3.32 -38.15 50.83
N SER A 62 3.17 -37.55 52.00
CA SER A 62 4.15 -37.29 53.06
C SER A 62 5.20 -38.38 53.31
N GLY A 63 6.44 -37.97 53.55
CA GLY A 63 7.46 -38.83 54.16
C GLY A 63 8.88 -38.37 53.85
N THR A 64 9.52 -37.76 54.84
CA THR A 64 10.94 -37.41 54.92
C THR A 64 11.86 -38.41 54.22
N THR A 65 12.56 -37.96 53.17
CA THR A 65 13.94 -38.34 52.86
C THR A 65 14.42 -37.44 51.72
N SER A 66 15.49 -36.68 51.97
CA SER A 66 16.14 -35.85 50.95
C SER A 66 16.43 -36.66 49.68
N PRO A 67 15.96 -36.24 48.49
CA PRO A 67 16.38 -36.90 47.27
C PRO A 67 17.65 -36.22 46.73
N ALA A 68 18.61 -37.07 46.39
CA ALA A 68 19.76 -36.77 45.54
C ALA A 68 19.33 -36.09 44.21
N PRO A 69 20.21 -35.33 43.55
CA PRO A 69 19.87 -34.60 42.33
C PRO A 69 19.63 -35.61 41.18
N SER A 70 18.36 -35.79 40.80
CA SER A 70 17.99 -36.61 39.66
C SER A 70 18.21 -35.84 38.36
N GLN A 71 19.18 -36.30 37.57
CA GLN A 71 19.46 -35.82 36.23
C GLN A 71 18.39 -36.30 35.24
N ASN A 72 17.96 -35.39 34.34
CA ASN A 72 17.42 -35.60 32.98
C ASN A 72 16.19 -34.73 32.65
N ASN A 73 16.33 -33.40 32.65
CA ASN A 73 15.39 -32.51 31.95
C ASN A 73 16.06 -31.68 30.83
N ASN A 74 17.37 -31.90 30.57
CA ASN A 74 18.12 -31.12 29.60
C ASN A 74 17.62 -31.32 28.15
N GLY A 75 17.14 -32.52 27.79
CA GLY A 75 16.68 -32.80 26.44
C GLY A 75 15.38 -32.08 26.05
N ALA A 76 14.44 -31.90 26.99
CA ALA A 76 13.20 -31.17 26.74
C ALA A 76 13.46 -29.67 26.58
N VAL A 77 14.35 -29.10 27.41
CA VAL A 77 14.75 -27.69 27.34
C VAL A 77 15.56 -27.41 26.06
N GLU A 78 16.42 -28.33 25.63
CA GLU A 78 17.13 -28.20 24.35
C GLU A 78 16.20 -28.31 23.14
N ALA A 79 15.20 -29.20 23.18
CA ALA A 79 14.23 -29.34 22.10
C ALA A 79 13.36 -28.07 21.96
N GLU A 80 12.94 -27.47 23.07
CA GLU A 80 12.17 -26.23 23.06
C GLU A 80 12.99 -25.05 22.53
N ARG A 81 14.26 -24.94 22.95
CA ARG A 81 15.19 -23.93 22.44
C ARG A 81 15.47 -24.07 20.94
N GLN A 82 15.57 -25.30 20.44
CA GLN A 82 15.72 -25.54 19.00
C GLN A 82 14.44 -25.19 18.22
N ALA A 83 13.26 -25.54 18.74
CA ALA A 83 11.98 -25.20 18.12
C ALA A 83 11.75 -23.67 18.11
N GLU A 84 12.14 -22.97 19.16
CA GLU A 84 12.08 -21.50 19.20
C GLU A 84 13.07 -20.86 18.23
N ALA A 85 14.31 -21.37 18.14
CA ALA A 85 15.29 -20.90 17.17
C ALA A 85 14.81 -21.09 15.72
N GLN A 86 14.14 -22.21 15.43
CA GLN A 86 13.53 -22.46 14.10
C GLN A 86 12.40 -21.49 13.80
N ARG A 87 11.49 -21.24 14.77
CA ARG A 87 10.41 -20.25 14.61
C ARG A 87 10.95 -18.84 14.39
N ASN A 88 12.00 -18.45 15.12
CA ASN A 88 12.63 -17.14 14.95
C ASN A 88 13.31 -17.00 13.59
N ALA A 89 14.02 -18.05 13.13
CA ALA A 89 14.63 -18.07 11.80
C ALA A 89 13.58 -18.03 10.68
N GLU A 90 12.45 -18.72 10.84
CA GLU A 90 11.35 -18.67 9.88
C GLU A 90 10.66 -17.31 9.86
N ALA A 91 10.40 -16.71 11.04
CA ALA A 91 9.85 -15.37 11.14
C ALA A 91 10.78 -14.32 10.51
N GLU A 92 12.09 -14.46 10.66
CA GLU A 92 13.07 -13.58 10.01
C GLU A 92 13.07 -13.75 8.48
N LYS A 93 13.00 -14.98 7.98
CA LYS A 93 12.85 -15.25 6.53
C LYS A 93 11.55 -14.65 5.97
N GLN A 94 10.44 -14.76 6.69
CA GLN A 94 9.17 -14.16 6.28
C GLN A 94 9.25 -12.63 6.23
N ARG A 95 9.85 -12.00 7.24
CA ARG A 95 10.09 -10.54 7.24
C ARG A 95 10.99 -10.09 6.11
N ALA A 96 12.05 -10.86 5.80
CA ALA A 96 12.94 -10.58 4.68
C ALA A 96 12.21 -10.71 3.33
N ALA A 97 11.39 -11.75 3.15
CA ALA A 97 10.59 -11.93 1.94
C ALA A 97 9.54 -10.81 1.77
N GLU A 98 8.88 -10.40 2.85
CA GLU A 98 7.95 -9.28 2.83
C GLU A 98 8.64 -7.95 2.51
N ALA A 99 9.83 -7.70 3.08
CA ALA A 99 10.63 -6.52 2.77
C ALA A 99 11.04 -6.50 1.29
N GLN A 100 11.42 -7.65 0.72
CA GLN A 100 11.73 -7.76 -0.71
C GLN A 100 10.51 -7.49 -1.59
N ARG A 101 9.35 -8.06 -1.26
CA ARG A 101 8.09 -7.81 -1.99
C ARG A 101 7.72 -6.33 -1.97
N LYS A 102 7.86 -5.67 -0.82
CA LYS A 102 7.57 -4.24 -0.68
C LYS A 102 8.55 -3.38 -1.50
N ALA A 103 9.84 -3.72 -1.47
CA ALA A 103 10.85 -3.03 -2.28
C ALA A 103 10.63 -3.24 -3.79
N GLU A 104 10.19 -4.43 -4.21
CA GLU A 104 9.84 -4.69 -5.60
C GLU A 104 8.59 -3.91 -6.03
N GLU A 105 7.54 -3.88 -5.21
CA GLU A 105 6.33 -3.10 -5.48
C GLU A 105 6.64 -1.60 -5.62
N GLU A 106 7.51 -1.05 -4.75
CA GLU A 106 7.97 0.33 -4.85
C GLU A 106 8.74 0.60 -6.15
N ARG A 107 9.61 -0.34 -6.57
CA ARG A 107 10.30 -0.25 -7.86
C ARG A 107 9.34 -0.29 -9.04
N GLN A 108 8.30 -1.12 -8.98
CA GLN A 108 7.29 -1.20 -10.04
C GLN A 108 6.49 0.11 -10.13
N ARG A 109 6.10 0.69 -8.98
CA ARG A 109 5.42 2.00 -8.94
C ARG A 109 6.30 3.11 -9.50
N ALA A 110 7.58 3.16 -9.13
CA ALA A 110 8.54 4.13 -9.64
C ALA A 110 8.76 3.97 -11.16
N ALA A 111 8.83 2.73 -11.66
CA ALA A 111 8.96 2.47 -13.10
C ALA A 111 7.69 2.87 -13.87
N GLU A 112 6.50 2.66 -13.31
CA GLU A 112 5.24 3.13 -13.91
C GLU A 112 5.15 4.65 -13.95
N GLU A 113 5.59 5.34 -12.88
CA GLU A 113 5.64 6.80 -12.84
C GLU A 113 6.59 7.35 -13.90
N GLN A 114 7.80 6.79 -14.02
CA GLN A 114 8.75 7.18 -15.07
C GLN A 114 8.17 6.96 -16.47
N ARG A 115 7.46 5.85 -16.70
CA ARG A 115 6.79 5.60 -17.99
C ARG A 115 5.73 6.67 -18.31
N LYS A 116 4.94 7.10 -17.31
CA LYS A 116 3.93 8.16 -17.49
C LYS A 116 4.59 9.50 -17.82
N VAL A 117 5.66 9.85 -17.10
CA VAL A 117 6.43 11.09 -17.36
C VAL A 117 7.07 11.05 -18.76
N GLU A 118 7.61 9.91 -19.17
CA GLU A 118 8.18 9.78 -20.51
C GLU A 118 7.11 9.85 -21.62
N GLU A 119 5.95 9.23 -21.41
CA GLU A 119 4.83 9.33 -22.35
C GLU A 119 4.33 10.78 -22.48
N GLU A 120 4.20 11.51 -21.37
CA GLU A 120 3.85 12.93 -21.38
C GLU A 120 4.90 13.77 -22.12
N ARG A 121 6.18 13.49 -21.89
CA ARG A 121 7.28 14.15 -22.62
C ARG A 121 7.22 13.87 -24.12
N GLN A 122 6.89 12.65 -24.53
CA GLN A 122 6.73 12.30 -25.94
C GLN A 122 5.53 13.01 -26.57
N ARG A 123 4.40 13.09 -25.87
CA ARG A 123 3.21 13.83 -26.32
C ARG A 123 3.52 15.33 -26.48
N ALA A 124 4.20 15.93 -25.50
CA ALA A 124 4.62 17.32 -25.56
C ALA A 124 5.60 17.58 -26.71
N ALA A 125 6.55 16.67 -26.96
CA ALA A 125 7.47 16.78 -28.09
C ALA A 125 6.75 16.65 -29.44
N GLU A 126 5.76 15.77 -29.55
CA GLU A 126 4.95 15.65 -30.77
C GLU A 126 4.10 16.90 -31.01
N GLU A 127 3.49 17.46 -29.97
CA GLU A 127 2.72 18.71 -30.04
C GLU A 127 3.60 19.88 -30.49
N GLN A 128 4.80 20.02 -29.92
CA GLN A 128 5.77 21.03 -30.34
C GLN A 128 6.17 20.86 -31.81
N ARG A 129 6.38 19.61 -32.27
CA ARG A 129 6.69 19.34 -33.68
C ARG A 129 5.53 19.76 -34.60
N LYS A 130 4.28 19.43 -34.23
CA LYS A 130 3.08 19.85 -34.99
C LYS A 130 2.92 21.37 -35.01
N ALA A 131 3.17 22.04 -33.88
CA ALA A 131 3.12 23.50 -33.80
C ALA A 131 4.22 24.16 -34.64
N GLU A 132 5.43 23.60 -34.65
CA GLU A 132 6.53 24.08 -35.50
C GLU A 132 6.21 23.89 -36.99
N GLU A 133 5.65 22.74 -37.37
CA GLU A 133 5.22 22.47 -38.74
C GLU A 133 4.11 23.42 -39.18
N ALA A 134 3.11 23.66 -38.33
CA ALA A 134 2.05 24.63 -38.57
C ALA A 134 2.61 26.05 -38.75
N ARG A 135 3.57 26.47 -37.91
CA ARG A 135 4.23 27.78 -38.04
C ARG A 135 5.00 27.90 -39.35
N LYS A 136 5.71 26.83 -39.78
CA LYS A 136 6.41 26.81 -41.07
C LYS A 136 5.44 26.87 -42.24
N ALA A 137 4.31 26.19 -42.16
CA ALA A 137 3.27 26.23 -43.18
C ALA A 137 2.64 27.64 -43.28
N GLU A 138 2.33 28.27 -42.14
CA GLU A 138 1.82 29.64 -42.09
C GLU A 138 2.84 30.64 -42.64
N GLU A 139 4.12 30.52 -42.27
CA GLU A 139 5.18 31.37 -42.82
C GLU A 139 5.32 31.19 -44.34
N ALA A 140 5.23 29.96 -44.85
CA ALA A 140 5.25 29.69 -46.29
C ALA A 140 4.04 30.30 -47.01
N GLN A 141 2.84 30.23 -46.41
CA GLN A 141 1.64 30.88 -46.94
C GLN A 141 1.79 32.40 -46.97
N ARG A 142 2.30 33.02 -45.89
CA ARG A 142 2.56 34.47 -45.84
C ARG A 142 3.58 34.90 -46.90
N LYS A 143 4.62 34.10 -47.16
CA LYS A 143 5.59 34.37 -48.23
C LYS A 143 4.96 34.26 -49.62
N ALA A 144 4.16 33.23 -49.88
CA ALA A 144 3.47 33.07 -51.15
C ALA A 144 2.47 34.21 -51.41
N GLU A 145 1.74 34.64 -50.38
CA GLU A 145 0.82 35.78 -50.47
C GLU A 145 1.56 37.10 -50.70
N ALA A 146 2.68 37.32 -50.01
CA ALA A 146 3.53 38.49 -50.24
C ALA A 146 4.09 38.53 -51.67
N GLU A 147 4.55 37.40 -52.21
CA GLU A 147 5.05 37.30 -53.58
C GLU A 147 3.93 37.55 -54.61
N LYS A 148 2.74 36.98 -54.38
CA LYS A 148 1.56 37.25 -55.22
C LYS A 148 1.19 38.73 -55.23
N GLY A 149 1.17 39.37 -54.05
CA GLY A 149 0.90 40.81 -53.92
C GLY A 149 1.94 41.68 -54.64
N GLN A 150 3.22 41.30 -54.60
CA GLN A 150 4.27 41.97 -55.37
C GLN A 150 4.07 41.81 -56.89
N ALA A 151 3.75 40.61 -57.36
CA ALA A 151 3.50 40.35 -58.78
C ALA A 151 2.25 41.08 -59.30
N GLU A 152 1.19 41.16 -58.50
CA GLU A 152 -0.02 41.93 -58.82
C GLU A 152 0.28 43.44 -58.86
N GLY A 153 1.03 43.96 -57.89
CA GLY A 153 1.47 45.37 -57.87
C GLY A 153 2.37 45.75 -59.05
N GLN A 154 3.25 44.86 -59.48
CA GLN A 154 4.07 45.07 -60.69
C GLN A 154 3.21 45.11 -61.97
N LYS A 155 2.22 44.21 -62.09
CA LYS A 155 1.31 44.19 -63.24
C LYS A 155 0.43 45.43 -63.30
N SER A 156 -0.17 45.86 -62.19
CA SER A 156 -1.00 47.07 -62.16
C SER A 156 -0.17 48.33 -62.43
N GLY A 157 1.03 48.43 -61.84
CA GLY A 157 1.97 49.52 -62.12
C GLY A 157 2.40 49.59 -63.60
N GLU A 158 2.66 48.44 -64.24
CA GLU A 158 2.98 48.41 -65.67
C GLU A 158 1.79 48.81 -66.57
N THR A 159 0.58 48.37 -66.22
CA THR A 159 -0.63 48.76 -66.98
C THR A 159 -0.90 50.25 -66.87
N ASP A 160 -0.76 50.82 -65.66
CA ASP A 160 -0.99 52.25 -65.42
C ASP A 160 0.06 53.10 -66.13
N PHE A 161 1.34 52.67 -66.13
CA PHE A 161 2.41 53.35 -66.86
C PHE A 161 2.18 53.33 -68.38
N LYS A 162 1.77 52.19 -68.95
CA LYS A 162 1.42 52.10 -70.39
C LYS A 162 0.22 52.97 -70.75
N ALA A 163 -0.81 53.02 -69.91
CA ALA A 163 -1.98 53.86 -70.11
C ALA A 163 -1.62 55.36 -70.08
N GLY A 164 -0.83 55.80 -69.09
CA GLY A 164 -0.36 57.19 -69.00
C GLY A 164 0.48 57.61 -70.21
N LYS A 165 1.37 56.74 -70.68
CA LYS A 165 2.20 57.02 -71.87
C LYS A 165 1.39 57.10 -73.17
N LYS A 166 0.25 56.40 -73.25
CA LYS A 166 -0.66 56.47 -74.40
C LYS A 166 -1.42 57.82 -74.41
N MET A 167 -1.92 58.26 -73.25
CA MET A 167 -2.60 59.56 -73.12
C MET A 167 -1.69 60.75 -73.46
N GLN A 168 -0.39 60.65 -73.20
CA GLN A 168 0.58 61.70 -73.55
C GLN A 168 0.95 61.75 -75.04
N LYS A 169 0.65 60.70 -75.82
CA LYS A 169 0.89 60.65 -77.27
C LYS A 169 -0.31 61.10 -78.10
N ASP A 170 -1.50 61.04 -77.51
CA ASP A 170 -2.78 61.39 -78.13
C ASP A 170 -3.15 62.89 -77.91
N MET A 171 -2.19 63.71 -77.43
CA MET A 171 -2.32 65.15 -77.11
C MET A 171 -1.25 65.96 -77.84
#